data_AF-A0A2E8WLV7-F1
#
_entry.id   AF-A0A2E8WLV7-F1
#
_cell.length_a   1.000
_cell.length_b   1.000
_cell.length_c   1.000
_cell.angle_alpha   90.00
_cell.angle_beta   90.00
_cell.angle_gamma   90.00
#
_symmetry.space_group_name_H-M   'P 1'
#
loop_
_entity.id
_entity.type
_entity.pdbx_description
1 polymer ?
#
loop_
_entity_poly.entity_id
_entity_poly.type
_entity_poly.pdbx_seq_one_letter_code
_entity_poly.pdbx_strand_id
1 'polypeptide(L)' 'MTRGSCLCGKIRFEVTVQFLGMVNCHCSDCRKAYGSGFGTEAVCRMDDFGYVEGEELIKSYQHSERVMRDFCGECDASTW' A
#
# COMPACT_ATOMS: atom_id res chain seq x y z
N MET A 1 16.11 -4.11 -3.41
CA MET A 1 14.98 -5.05 -3.39
C MET A 1 14.49 -5.25 -1.96
N THR A 2 13.33 -4.68 -1.66
CA THR A 2 12.61 -4.83 -0.40
C THR A 2 11.37 -5.68 -0.67
N ARG A 3 11.09 -6.67 0.17
CA ARG A 3 9.91 -7.53 0.05
C ARG A 3 8.92 -7.22 1.16
N GLY A 4 7.64 -7.21 0.82
CA GLY A 4 6.54 -7.01 1.75
C GLY A 4 5.43 -8.03 1.52
N SER A 5 4.51 -8.07 2.48
CA SER A 5 3.29 -8.88 2.38
C SER A 5 2.15 -8.20 3.13
N CYS A 6 0.92 -8.58 2.80
CA CYS A 6 -0.21 -8.26 3.67
C CYS A 6 -0.10 -9.01 5.02
N LEU A 7 -0.97 -8.67 5.98
CA LEU A 7 -0.95 -9.24 7.34
C LEU A 7 -1.13 -10.77 7.34
N CYS A 8 -2.01 -11.31 6.48
CA CYS A 8 -2.23 -12.75 6.38
C CYS A 8 -1.20 -13.47 5.51
N GLY A 9 -0.29 -12.74 4.85
CA GLY A 9 0.78 -13.30 4.03
C GLY A 9 0.36 -13.86 2.66
N LYS A 10 -0.94 -13.82 2.32
CA LYS A 10 -1.46 -14.31 1.02
C LYS A 10 -1.09 -13.42 -0.17
N ILE A 11 -0.89 -12.12 0.08
CA ILE A 11 -0.39 -11.16 -0.92
C ILE A 11 1.07 -10.87 -0.62
N ARG A 12 1.92 -10.96 -1.63
CA ARG A 12 3.34 -10.60 -1.55
C ARG A 12 3.68 -9.61 -2.65
N PHE A 13 4.49 -8.63 -2.33
CA PHE A 13 4.94 -7.62 -3.26
C PHE A 13 6.41 -7.30 -3.04
N GLU A 14 7.04 -6.73 -4.05
CA GLU A 14 8.41 -6.29 -3.99
C GLU A 14 8.59 -4.88 -4.54
N VAL A 15 9.58 -4.19 -3.99
CA VAL A 15 10.07 -2.91 -4.48
C VAL A 15 11.53 -3.10 -4.89
N THR A 16 11.83 -2.92 -6.17
CA THR A 16 13.11 -3.30 -6.77
C THR A 16 14.25 -2.38 -6.33
N VAL A 17 13.98 -1.08 -6.18
CA VAL A 17 14.93 -0.03 -5.75
C VAL A 17 14.65 0.52 -4.34
N GLN A 18 15.50 1.44 -3.86
CA GLN A 18 15.23 2.19 -2.64
C GLN A 18 14.02 3.12 -2.81
N PHE A 19 13.21 3.22 -1.76
CA PHE A 19 12.17 4.22 -1.68
C PHE A 19 12.76 5.64 -1.88
N LEU A 20 12.04 6.46 -2.63
CA LEU A 20 12.33 7.88 -2.84
C LEU A 20 12.15 8.69 -1.55
N GLY A 21 11.34 8.18 -0.62
CA GLY A 21 11.13 8.76 0.68
C GLY A 21 10.04 8.03 1.46
N MET A 22 9.85 8.47 2.69
CA MET A 22 8.74 8.07 3.55
C MET A 22 8.08 9.32 4.11
N VAL A 23 6.76 9.28 4.25
CA VAL A 23 5.98 10.40 4.78
C VAL A 23 4.97 9.91 5.80
N ASN A 24 4.85 10.65 6.90
CA ASN A 24 3.70 10.56 7.78
C ASN A 24 2.68 11.62 7.34
N CYS A 25 1.67 11.19 6.60
CA CYS A 25 0.62 12.08 6.13
C CYS A 25 -0.46 12.25 7.19
N HIS A 26 -0.69 13.49 7.58
CA HIS A 26 -1.67 13.85 8.60
C HIS A 26 -3.00 14.33 8.02
N CYS A 27 -3.26 14.17 6.71
CA CYS A 27 -4.55 14.59 6.14
C CYS A 27 -5.71 13.73 6.67
N SER A 28 -6.96 14.20 6.50
CA SER A 28 -8.15 13.46 6.95
C SER A 28 -8.22 12.05 6.36
N ASP A 29 -7.80 11.90 5.11
CA ASP A 29 -8.02 10.67 4.36
C ASP A 29 -7.02 9.59 4.78
N CYS A 30 -5.75 9.96 5.01
CA CYS A 30 -4.76 9.06 5.58
C CYS A 30 -5.12 8.68 7.03
N ARG A 31 -5.60 9.62 7.85
CA ARG A 31 -6.05 9.27 9.22
C ARG A 31 -7.22 8.27 9.21
N LYS A 32 -8.18 8.44 8.30
CA LYS A 32 -9.33 7.54 8.14
C LYS A 32 -8.90 6.18 7.57
N ALA A 33 -8.06 6.16 6.54
CA ALA A 33 -7.61 4.93 5.89
C ALA A 33 -6.79 4.04 6.83
N TYR A 34 -5.92 4.63 7.65
CA TYR A 34 -5.05 3.89 8.57
C TYR A 34 -5.64 3.73 9.98
N GLY A 35 -6.79 4.35 10.27
CA GLY A 35 -7.41 4.34 11.60
C GLY A 35 -6.52 4.93 12.71
N SER A 36 -5.61 5.86 12.36
CA SER A 36 -4.61 6.39 13.30
C SER A 36 -4.41 7.91 13.15
N GLY A 37 -3.51 8.49 13.95
CA GLY A 37 -3.15 9.91 13.89
C GLY A 37 -2.50 10.36 12.56
N PHE A 38 -2.01 9.41 11.76
CA PHE A 38 -1.42 9.63 10.44
C PHE A 38 -1.39 8.33 9.62
N GLY A 39 -1.19 8.45 8.31
CA GLY A 39 -0.78 7.31 7.45
C GLY A 39 0.72 7.36 7.21
N THR A 40 1.43 6.26 7.44
CA THR A 40 2.83 6.13 7.03
C THR A 40 2.86 5.56 5.62
N GLU A 41 3.36 6.33 4.66
CA GLU A 41 3.42 5.95 3.25
C GLU A 41 4.89 5.93 2.81
N ALA A 42 5.30 4.90 2.08
CA ALA A 42 6.59 4.84 1.43
C ALA A 42 6.42 5.14 -0.07
N VAL A 43 7.31 5.94 -0.65
CA VAL A 43 7.17 6.42 -2.02
C VAL A 43 8.20 5.75 -2.91
N CYS A 44 7.76 5.14 -4.01
CA CYS A 44 8.62 4.66 -5.10
C CYS A 44 7.96 4.97 -6.45
N ARG A 45 8.65 4.69 -7.57
CA ARG A 45 8.01 4.78 -8.88
C ARG A 45 7.14 3.55 -9.11
N MET A 46 6.09 3.67 -9.91
CA MET A 46 5.21 2.54 -10.24
C MET A 46 6.00 1.38 -10.86
N ASP A 47 6.95 1.68 -11.76
CA ASP A 47 7.79 0.68 -12.43
C ASP A 47 8.72 -0.08 -11.45
N ASP A 48 8.89 0.44 -10.24
CA ASP A 48 9.73 -0.15 -9.21
C ASP A 48 8.96 -1.06 -8.24
N PHE A 49 7.62 -1.07 -8.31
CA PHE A 49 6.74 -1.87 -7.47
C PHE A 49 6.08 -2.99 -8.29
N GLY A 50 5.92 -4.17 -7.69
CA GLY A 50 5.16 -5.25 -8.31
C GLY A 50 4.60 -6.25 -7.30
N TYR A 51 3.38 -6.72 -7.57
CA TYR A 51 2.82 -7.88 -6.89
C TYR A 51 3.49 -9.16 -7.41
N VAL A 52 3.89 -10.03 -6.49
CA VAL A 52 4.58 -11.29 -6.77
C VAL A 52 3.66 -12.49 -6.55
N GLU A 53 2.69 -12.35 -5.64
CA GLU A 53 1.71 -13.39 -5.30
C GLU A 53 0.42 -12.74 -4.78
N GLY A 54 -0.74 -13.34 -5.07
CA GLY A 54 -2.03 -12.99 -4.48
C GLY A 54 -2.68 -11.72 -5.04
N GLU A 55 -2.34 -11.30 -6.26
CA GLU A 55 -2.91 -10.10 -6.91
C GLU A 55 -4.43 -10.19 -7.05
N GLU A 56 -4.98 -11.39 -7.23
CA GLU A 56 -6.41 -11.67 -7.29
C GLU A 56 -7.16 -11.40 -5.97
N LEU A 57 -6.45 -11.31 -4.85
CA LEU A 57 -7.01 -11.02 -3.54
C LEU A 57 -7.04 -9.52 -3.23
N ILE A 58 -6.54 -8.68 -4.14
CA ILE A 58 -6.51 -7.23 -3.96
C ILE A 58 -7.91 -6.66 -4.18
N LYS A 59 -8.30 -5.75 -3.28
CA LYS A 59 -9.40 -4.83 -3.47
C LYS A 59 -8.85 -3.42 -3.54
N SER A 60 -9.40 -2.63 -4.45
CA SER A 60 -9.00 -1.23 -4.65
C SER A 60 -10.14 -0.29 -4.28
N TYR A 61 -9.80 0.83 -3.64
CA TYR A 61 -10.71 1.92 -3.35
C TYR A 61 -10.18 3.23 -3.92
N GLN A 62 -10.91 3.79 -4.89
CA GLN A 62 -10.59 5.09 -5.46
C GLN A 62 -11.25 6.20 -4.62
N HIS A 63 -10.44 6.88 -3.81
CA HIS A 63 -10.92 8.00 -3.00
C HIS A 63 -11.06 9.29 -3.82
N SER A 64 -10.15 9.52 -4.76
CA SER A 64 -10.17 10.64 -5.70
C SER A 64 -9.52 10.24 -7.02
N GLU A 65 -9.56 11.13 -8.02
CA GLU A 65 -8.85 10.91 -9.29
C GLU A 65 -7.35 10.62 -9.13
N ARG A 66 -6.74 11.07 -8.01
CA ARG A 66 -5.30 10.95 -7.76
C ARG A 66 -4.94 9.94 -6.68
N VAL A 67 -5.91 9.40 -5.97
CA VAL A 67 -5.67 8.52 -4.81
C VAL A 67 -6.47 7.25 -4.97
N MET A 68 -5.75 6.19 -5.33
CA MET A 68 -6.17 4.80 -5.24
C MET A 68 -5.50 4.17 -4.03
N ARG A 69 -6.20 3.29 -3.34
CA ARG A 69 -5.67 2.51 -2.23
C ARG A 69 -5.95 1.05 -2.48
N ASP A 70 -4.92 0.22 -2.39
CA ASP A 70 -5.06 -1.22 -2.52
C ASP A 70 -4.89 -1.87 -1.15
N PHE A 71 -5.72 -2.88 -0.91
CA PHE A 71 -5.70 -3.63 0.34
C PHE A 71 -6.08 -5.08 0.09
N CYS A 72 -5.61 -5.95 1.00
CA CYS A 72 -5.93 -7.35 0.95
C CYS A 72 -7.40 -7.59 1.31
N GLY A 73 -8.16 -8.18 0.39
CA GLY A 73 -9.58 -8.47 0.60
C GLY A 73 -9.90 -9.50 1.69
N GLU A 74 -8.88 -10.12 2.28
CA GLU A 74 -8.96 -11.15 3.32
C GLU A 74 -8.59 -10.64 4.73
N CYS A 75 -7.70 -9.66 4.83
CA CYS A 75 -7.21 -9.15 6.12
C CYS A 75 -7.16 -7.62 6.23
N ASP A 76 -7.63 -6.92 5.20
CA ASP A 76 -7.75 -5.46 5.09
C ASP A 76 -6.43 -4.67 5.22
N ALA A 77 -5.29 -5.36 5.29
CA ALA A 77 -3.99 -4.71 5.29
C ALA A 77 -3.75 -4.00 3.95
N SER A 78 -3.32 -2.73 4.02
CA SER A 78 -2.89 -1.97 2.85
C SER A 78 -1.69 -2.64 2.17
N THR A 79 -1.72 -2.69 0.85
CA THR A 79 -0.69 -3.28 0.00
C THR A 79 -0.11 -2.31 -1.01
N TRP A 80 -0.80 -1.18 -1.24
CA TRP A 80 -0.33 -0.02 -1.99
C TRP A 80 -1.14 1.24 -1.63
#